data_AF-A0A2V0Q999-F1
#
_entry.id   AF-A0A2V0Q999-F1
#
_cell.length_a   1.000
_cell.length_b   1.000
_cell.length_c   1.000
_cell.angle_alpha   90.00
_cell.angle_beta   90.00
_cell.angle_gamma   90.00
#
_symmetry.space_group_name_H-M   'P 1'
#
loop_
_entity.id
_entity.type
_entity.pdbx_description
1 polymer ?
#
loop_
_entity_poly.entity_id
_entity_poly.type
_entity_poly.pdbx_seq_one_letter_code
_entity_poly.pdbx_strand_id
1 'polypeptide(L)'
;MRISSHSTPLPSHVLEPDHAANANAAMASASRPPIDARSQSPDTTTQEITAVQGVAAVANGNLKKSDLSPGDILILIDQPDNTCLTHKIIKTGQLIPSMSPLRNNKGDPALVHTVMWSKTQKNPDKLEASGTGEPEVVQMRGGKQQSSLSGPVQQGLYKVYSPKDKNLGDWAAQIGQMWSADKKIPYSKLKCVLSVVRNSGFKSGGKASSEKYGAQAFENSPRISGAFCSHFVLAAYQAAAKQIGTPFKGALKVDAEATSVRTLEHSLKKDDEGFDFKGYLKIEPEDVIYKE
;
A
#
# COMPACT_ATOMS: atom_id res chain seq x y z
N MET A 1 2.30 22.43 48.89
CA MET A 1 1.72 21.29 49.64
C MET A 1 0.61 21.85 50.52
N ARG A 2 -0.61 21.29 50.50
CA ARG A 2 -1.89 21.87 51.04
C ARG A 2 -2.33 23.14 50.27
N ILE A 3 -3.51 23.32 49.69
CA ILE A 3 -4.86 22.67 49.70
C ILE A 3 -5.74 22.99 50.91
N SER A 4 -6.70 23.90 50.69
CA SER A 4 -8.08 23.97 51.26
C SER A 4 -8.79 25.18 50.58
N SER A 5 -9.86 25.11 49.77
CA SER A 5 -11.18 24.44 49.81
C SER A 5 -12.29 25.26 50.50
N HIS A 6 -13.19 25.84 49.69
CA HIS A 6 -14.54 26.28 50.09
C HIS A 6 -15.55 25.96 48.97
N SER A 7 -16.83 25.80 49.34
CA SER A 7 -17.78 24.98 48.57
C SER A 7 -19.18 25.62 48.46
N THR A 8 -19.78 25.58 47.26
CA THR A 8 -21.25 25.58 46.99
C THR A 8 -22.08 26.83 47.42
N PRO A 9 -23.31 27.08 46.90
CA PRO A 9 -24.27 26.12 46.31
C PRO A 9 -24.93 26.47 44.95
N LEU A 10 -25.68 25.50 44.44
CA LEU A 10 -26.72 25.63 43.39
C LEU A 10 -28.00 26.27 43.96
N PRO A 11 -28.92 26.72 43.07
CA PRO A 11 -30.31 26.28 43.22
C PRO A 11 -30.93 25.72 41.93
N SER A 12 -31.94 24.87 42.12
CA SER A 12 -32.71 24.14 41.11
C SER A 12 -34.07 24.79 40.82
N HIS A 13 -34.68 24.49 39.67
CA HIS A 13 -36.13 24.29 39.37
C HIS A 13 -36.28 24.40 37.83
N VAL A 14 -36.65 23.38 37.04
CA VAL A 14 -37.82 22.47 37.03
C VAL A 14 -39.12 23.20 36.70
N LEU A 15 -39.67 22.94 35.49
CA LEU A 15 -41.03 22.41 35.24
C LEU A 15 -41.28 22.19 33.72
N GLU A 16 -41.51 20.91 33.36
CA GLU A 16 -42.44 20.46 32.30
C GLU A 16 -43.91 20.59 32.84
N PRO A 17 -45.02 20.20 32.16
CA PRO A 17 -45.17 19.32 30.98
C PRO A 17 -46.18 19.82 29.90
N ASP A 18 -46.40 19.06 28.81
CA ASP A 18 -47.65 18.27 28.59
C ASP A 18 -47.82 17.62 27.19
N HIS A 19 -47.74 16.29 27.21
CA HIS A 19 -48.62 15.26 26.63
C HIS A 19 -49.36 15.34 25.26
N ALA A 20 -49.35 14.14 24.63
CA ALA A 20 -50.44 13.43 23.90
C ALA A 20 -50.38 13.36 22.35
N ALA A 21 -50.81 12.30 21.65
CA ALA A 21 -51.01 10.86 21.98
C ALA A 21 -51.33 10.05 20.69
N ASN A 22 -51.41 8.71 20.81
CA ASN A 22 -51.93 7.70 19.84
C ASN A 22 -51.01 7.33 18.64
N ALA A 23 -50.68 6.07 18.30
CA ALA A 23 -51.15 4.69 18.55
C ALA A 23 -51.98 4.03 17.41
N ASN A 24 -51.89 2.69 17.34
CA ASN A 24 -52.40 1.71 16.34
C ASN A 24 -51.43 1.47 15.15
N ALA A 25 -50.83 0.30 14.87
CA ALA A 25 -51.10 -1.15 15.09
C ALA A 25 -51.94 -1.85 14.00
N ALA A 26 -51.32 -2.80 13.28
CA ALA A 26 -51.96 -3.97 12.62
C ALA A 26 -50.89 -4.99 12.15
N MET A 27 -51.25 -6.29 12.12
CA MET A 27 -50.42 -7.41 11.64
C MET A 27 -50.99 -8.02 10.33
N ALA A 28 -50.13 -8.81 9.65
CA ALA A 28 -50.40 -10.19 9.20
C ALA A 28 -50.36 -10.55 7.69
N SER A 29 -49.74 -11.72 7.46
CA SER A 29 -50.04 -12.77 6.45
C SER A 29 -49.54 -12.71 4.99
N ALA A 30 -48.60 -13.62 4.76
CA ALA A 30 -48.12 -14.32 3.56
C ALA A 30 -49.05 -14.57 2.34
N SER A 31 -48.43 -14.79 1.16
CA SER A 31 -48.78 -15.85 0.18
C SER A 31 -47.70 -16.09 -0.92
N ARG A 32 -47.59 -17.34 -1.40
CA ARG A 32 -46.78 -17.95 -2.50
C ARG A 32 -47.43 -19.32 -2.84
N PRO A 33 -47.06 -20.14 -3.86
CA PRO A 33 -46.28 -19.97 -5.10
C PRO A 33 -47.24 -20.02 -6.32
N PRO A 34 -47.14 -20.82 -7.43
CA PRO A 34 -46.15 -21.80 -7.97
C PRO A 34 -45.06 -21.09 -8.84
N ILE A 35 -44.17 -21.66 -9.68
CA ILE A 35 -43.78 -22.99 -10.21
C ILE A 35 -44.47 -23.56 -11.47
N ASP A 36 -43.79 -23.42 -12.60
CA ASP A 36 -43.74 -24.33 -13.77
C ASP A 36 -42.36 -24.11 -14.44
N ALA A 37 -41.75 -24.96 -15.25
CA ALA A 37 -41.64 -26.41 -15.35
C ALA A 37 -40.75 -26.67 -16.59
N ARG A 38 -39.57 -27.26 -16.37
CA ARG A 38 -38.90 -28.20 -17.29
C ARG A 38 -38.47 -27.72 -18.70
N SER A 39 -37.15 -27.62 -18.90
CA SER A 39 -36.50 -28.20 -20.08
C SER A 39 -35.11 -28.72 -19.71
N GLN A 40 -34.71 -29.88 -20.25
CA GLN A 40 -33.50 -30.62 -19.86
C GLN A 40 -32.58 -30.86 -21.07
N SER A 41 -31.30 -30.51 -20.88
CA SER A 41 -30.11 -31.29 -21.26
C SER A 41 -29.67 -31.35 -22.75
N PRO A 42 -28.42 -31.76 -23.06
CA PRO A 42 -27.24 -31.98 -22.19
C PRO A 42 -25.91 -31.31 -22.64
N ASP A 43 -24.97 -31.27 -21.69
CA ASP A 43 -23.51 -31.43 -21.78
C ASP A 43 -22.67 -30.81 -22.91
N THR A 44 -21.68 -30.01 -22.49
CA THR A 44 -20.29 -30.31 -22.87
C THR A 44 -19.32 -29.87 -21.77
N THR A 45 -18.49 -30.81 -21.33
CA THR A 45 -17.49 -30.76 -20.24
C THR A 45 -16.72 -29.44 -20.08
N THR A 46 -16.93 -28.77 -18.95
CA THR A 46 -15.93 -27.86 -18.34
C THR A 46 -15.22 -28.62 -17.22
N GLN A 47 -13.92 -28.91 -17.37
CA GLN A 47 -13.14 -29.44 -16.25
C GLN A 47 -12.99 -28.35 -15.17
N GLU A 48 -13.43 -28.66 -13.95
CA GLU A 48 -13.21 -27.80 -12.79
C GLU A 48 -11.72 -27.69 -12.48
N ILE A 49 -11.11 -26.56 -12.86
CA ILE A 49 -9.88 -26.12 -12.23
C ILE A 49 -10.27 -25.67 -10.82
N THR A 50 -9.83 -26.42 -9.80
CA THR A 50 -10.15 -26.16 -8.38
C THR A 50 -9.71 -24.74 -7.98
N ALA A 51 -10.66 -23.81 -7.99
CA ALA A 51 -10.40 -22.42 -7.67
C ALA A 51 -10.03 -22.28 -6.20
N VAL A 52 -8.78 -21.87 -5.93
CA VAL A 52 -8.32 -21.55 -4.57
C VAL A 52 -9.10 -20.33 -4.09
N GLN A 53 -10.00 -20.54 -3.12
CA GLN A 53 -10.78 -19.48 -2.49
C GLN A 53 -9.84 -18.41 -1.90
N GLY A 54 -9.85 -17.20 -2.48
CA GLY A 54 -9.06 -16.08 -1.98
C GLY A 54 -8.85 -14.93 -2.97
N VAL A 55 -8.82 -15.22 -4.28
CA VAL A 55 -8.62 -14.19 -5.31
C VAL A 55 -9.91 -14.03 -6.11
N ALA A 56 -10.75 -13.07 -5.72
CA ALA A 56 -11.82 -12.59 -6.58
C ALA A 56 -11.17 -11.97 -7.83
N ALA A 57 -11.55 -12.43 -9.03
CA ALA A 57 -11.04 -11.91 -10.29
C ALA A 57 -11.53 -10.46 -10.47
N VAL A 58 -10.72 -9.47 -10.10
CA VAL A 58 -11.07 -8.05 -10.23
C VAL A 58 -10.81 -7.58 -11.65
N ALA A 59 -11.77 -7.82 -12.53
CA ALA A 59 -11.82 -7.20 -13.84
C ALA A 59 -12.14 -5.70 -13.68
N ASN A 60 -11.11 -4.85 -13.72
CA ASN A 60 -11.22 -3.44 -14.10
C ASN A 60 -9.84 -2.92 -14.52
N GLY A 61 -9.68 -2.68 -15.82
CA GLY A 61 -8.46 -2.13 -16.42
C GLY A 61 -7.21 -3.00 -16.23
N ASN A 62 -6.98 -3.95 -17.16
CA ASN A 62 -5.64 -4.54 -17.34
C ASN A 62 -4.73 -3.48 -17.97
N LEU A 63 -4.01 -2.76 -17.10
CA LEU A 63 -2.99 -1.80 -17.47
C LEU A 63 -1.85 -2.50 -18.22
N LYS A 64 -1.21 -1.76 -19.11
CA LYS A 64 0.05 -2.12 -19.78
C LYS A 64 1.19 -1.26 -19.22
N LYS A 65 2.44 -1.67 -19.46
CA LYS A 65 3.63 -0.86 -19.13
C LYS A 65 3.58 0.56 -19.72
N SER A 66 2.96 0.72 -20.90
CA SER A 66 2.76 2.01 -21.57
C SER A 66 1.89 3.00 -20.79
N ASP A 67 1.05 2.50 -19.89
CA ASP A 67 0.07 3.31 -19.16
C ASP A 67 0.67 3.85 -17.85
N LEU A 68 1.89 3.41 -17.49
CA LEU A 68 2.57 3.75 -16.26
C LEU A 68 3.28 5.11 -16.32
N SER A 69 3.18 5.84 -15.22
CA SER A 69 3.80 7.15 -15.01
C SER A 69 4.94 7.05 -13.98
N PRO A 70 5.99 7.90 -14.06
CA PRO A 70 6.99 7.99 -13.01
C PRO A 70 6.32 8.26 -11.65
N GLY A 71 6.69 7.47 -10.66
CA GLY A 71 6.12 7.49 -9.32
C GLY A 71 5.04 6.43 -9.08
N ASP A 72 4.42 5.84 -10.11
CA ASP A 72 3.35 4.84 -9.92
C ASP A 72 3.79 3.75 -8.93
N ILE A 73 3.01 3.56 -7.86
CA ILE A 73 3.27 2.56 -6.83
C ILE A 73 2.68 1.25 -7.28
N LEU A 74 3.55 0.29 -7.57
CA LEU A 74 3.20 -1.08 -7.94
C LEU A 74 3.28 -1.95 -6.67
N ILE A 75 2.21 -2.66 -6.36
CA ILE A 75 2.14 -3.57 -5.21
C ILE A 75 1.86 -4.99 -5.68
N LEU A 76 2.84 -5.88 -5.51
CA LEU A 76 2.81 -7.27 -5.98
C LEU A 76 1.85 -8.11 -5.14
N ILE A 77 0.95 -8.81 -5.82
CA ILE A 77 0.08 -9.84 -5.27
C ILE A 77 0.82 -11.18 -5.30
N ASP A 78 0.78 -11.91 -4.19
CA ASP A 78 1.32 -13.27 -4.08
C ASP A 78 0.52 -14.22 -4.98
N GLN A 79 1.23 -14.86 -5.90
CA GLN A 79 0.70 -15.89 -6.80
C GLN A 79 1.58 -17.15 -6.68
N PRO A 80 1.05 -18.36 -6.92
CA PRO A 80 1.76 -19.62 -6.64
C PRO A 80 3.13 -19.77 -7.32
N ASP A 81 3.33 -19.03 -8.42
CA ASP A 81 4.51 -18.96 -9.28
C ASP A 81 5.51 -17.85 -8.90
N ASN A 82 5.17 -16.94 -7.98
CA ASN A 82 6.02 -15.80 -7.59
C ASN A 82 6.42 -15.78 -6.09
N THR A 83 6.02 -16.79 -5.30
CA THR A 83 6.22 -16.82 -3.84
C THR A 83 7.66 -17.15 -3.39
N CYS A 84 8.51 -16.14 -3.23
CA CYS A 84 9.81 -16.26 -2.56
C CYS A 84 9.71 -16.56 -1.04
N LEU A 85 10.79 -17.07 -0.42
CA LEU A 85 10.81 -17.37 1.03
C LEU A 85 10.44 -16.15 1.89
N THR A 86 10.91 -14.96 1.50
CA THR A 86 10.56 -13.69 2.16
C THR A 86 9.07 -13.35 1.99
N HIS A 87 8.47 -13.64 0.82
CA HIS A 87 7.03 -13.47 0.59
C HIS A 87 6.22 -14.38 1.53
N LYS A 88 6.67 -15.62 1.76
CA LYS A 88 6.04 -16.53 2.75
C LYS A 88 6.09 -15.95 4.17
N ILE A 89 7.21 -15.39 4.60
CA ILE A 89 7.34 -14.76 5.93
C ILE A 89 6.41 -13.54 6.06
N ILE A 90 6.36 -12.69 5.03
CA ILE A 90 5.48 -11.52 4.99
C ILE A 90 4.01 -11.96 5.04
N LYS A 91 3.61 -12.94 4.22
CA LYS A 91 2.26 -13.52 4.20
C LYS A 91 1.88 -14.10 5.56
N THR A 92 2.68 -14.99 6.13
CA THR A 92 2.40 -15.59 7.45
C THR A 92 2.31 -14.53 8.53
N GLY A 93 3.22 -13.54 8.55
CA GLY A 93 3.15 -12.42 9.49
C GLY A 93 1.88 -11.57 9.33
N GLN A 94 1.46 -11.30 8.09
CA GLN A 94 0.24 -10.54 7.79
C GLN A 94 -1.05 -11.32 8.05
N LEU A 95 -1.02 -12.65 8.02
CA LEU A 95 -2.16 -13.53 8.29
C LEU A 95 -2.46 -13.68 9.79
N ILE A 96 -1.48 -13.45 10.67
CA ILE A 96 -1.71 -13.44 12.12
C ILE A 96 -2.72 -12.34 12.46
N PRO A 97 -3.91 -12.67 13.00
CA PRO A 97 -4.89 -11.68 13.42
C PRO A 97 -4.25 -10.69 14.40
N SER A 98 -4.57 -9.41 14.22
CA SER A 98 -3.86 -8.28 14.80
C SER A 98 -3.43 -8.47 16.27
N MET A 99 -2.15 -8.83 16.50
CA MET A 99 -1.53 -8.75 17.84
C MET A 99 -1.40 -7.30 18.36
N SER A 100 -1.88 -6.33 17.58
CA SER A 100 -2.20 -4.99 18.07
C SER A 100 -3.72 -4.74 17.88
N PRO A 101 -4.54 -4.71 18.95
CA PRO A 101 -5.97 -4.35 18.86
C PRO A 101 -6.21 -2.90 18.38
N LEU A 102 -5.15 -2.16 18.04
CA LEU A 102 -5.17 -0.80 17.51
C LEU A 102 -5.25 -0.73 15.97
N ARG A 103 -5.26 -1.87 15.24
CA ARG A 103 -5.18 -1.90 13.76
C ARG A 103 -6.46 -2.43 13.10
N ASN A 104 -7.40 -1.54 12.77
CA ASN A 104 -8.47 -1.79 11.78
C ASN A 104 -7.89 -1.76 10.35
N ASN A 105 -6.88 -2.60 10.10
CA ASN A 105 -6.16 -2.67 8.83
C ASN A 105 -6.91 -3.59 7.84
N LYS A 106 -7.69 -2.95 6.97
CA LYS A 106 -8.45 -3.57 5.87
C LYS A 106 -7.66 -3.62 4.54
N GLY A 107 -6.33 -3.54 4.61
CA GLY A 107 -5.47 -3.79 3.46
C GLY A 107 -5.43 -5.27 3.11
N ASP A 108 -5.17 -5.56 1.85
CA ASP A 108 -5.15 -6.93 1.30
C ASP A 108 -3.95 -7.76 1.83
N PRO A 109 -4.18 -8.94 2.44
CA PRO A 109 -3.13 -9.81 3.00
C PRO A 109 -2.36 -10.63 1.95
N ALA A 110 -2.75 -10.60 0.66
CA ALA A 110 -2.00 -11.22 -0.41
C ALA A 110 -0.82 -10.35 -0.89
N LEU A 111 -0.63 -9.14 -0.35
CA LEU A 111 0.36 -8.18 -0.83
C LEU A 111 1.75 -8.40 -0.20
N VAL A 112 2.71 -8.81 -1.00
CA VAL A 112 4.01 -9.31 -0.54
C VAL A 112 5.19 -8.40 -0.81
N HIS A 113 5.12 -7.55 -1.84
CA HIS A 113 6.21 -6.64 -2.21
C HIS A 113 5.67 -5.34 -2.81
N THR A 114 6.48 -4.29 -2.83
CA THR A 114 6.13 -3.04 -3.52
C THR A 114 7.37 -2.39 -4.12
N VAL A 115 7.17 -1.82 -5.30
CA VAL A 115 8.16 -1.13 -6.12
C VAL A 115 7.55 0.17 -6.65
N MET A 116 8.39 1.10 -7.08
CA MET A 116 7.94 2.35 -7.70
C MET A 116 8.40 2.38 -9.15
N TRP A 117 7.49 2.65 -10.08
CA TRP A 117 7.84 2.88 -11.48
C TRP A 117 8.68 4.14 -11.60
N SER A 118 9.81 4.05 -12.31
CA SER A 118 10.80 5.11 -12.37
C SER A 118 11.19 5.51 -13.80
N LYS A 119 10.86 4.68 -14.78
CA LYS A 119 11.10 4.96 -16.20
C LYS A 119 10.28 6.16 -16.67
N THR A 120 10.95 7.10 -17.32
CA THR A 120 10.34 8.28 -17.95
C THR A 120 10.67 8.29 -19.44
N GLN A 121 9.82 8.89 -20.28
CA GLN A 121 10.10 9.07 -21.71
C GLN A 121 11.23 10.09 -22.00
N LYS A 122 11.77 10.78 -20.99
CA LYS A 122 12.64 11.96 -21.16
C LYS A 122 13.98 11.89 -20.42
N ASN A 123 14.28 10.81 -19.70
CA ASN A 123 15.60 10.62 -19.10
C ASN A 123 16.38 9.62 -19.97
N PRO A 124 17.47 10.03 -20.66
CA PRO A 124 18.43 9.08 -21.20
C PRO A 124 19.16 8.38 -20.04
N ASP A 125 19.56 7.14 -20.28
CA ASP A 125 19.85 6.18 -19.22
C ASP A 125 21.07 6.51 -18.37
N LYS A 126 20.99 6.17 -17.09
CA LYS A 126 22.16 5.56 -16.44
C LYS A 126 22.24 4.11 -16.89
N LEU A 127 22.86 3.90 -18.04
CA LEU A 127 23.54 2.65 -18.34
C LEU A 127 24.53 2.41 -17.19
N GLU A 128 24.27 1.40 -16.36
CA GLU A 128 25.36 0.84 -15.57
C GLU A 128 26.41 0.33 -16.57
N ALA A 129 27.70 0.53 -16.28
CA ALA A 129 28.79 0.19 -17.21
C ALA A 129 28.88 -1.32 -17.54
N SER A 130 28.03 -2.14 -16.91
CA SER A 130 27.83 -3.58 -17.15
C SER A 130 26.33 -3.97 -17.09
N GLY A 131 25.41 -3.03 -17.36
CA GLY A 131 23.97 -3.23 -17.22
C GLY A 131 23.34 -4.05 -18.35
N THR A 132 22.40 -4.93 -18.00
CA THR A 132 21.65 -5.80 -18.94
C THR A 132 20.45 -5.12 -19.61
N GLY A 133 20.15 -3.86 -19.27
CA GLY A 133 19.11 -3.04 -19.88
C GLY A 133 18.78 -1.80 -19.04
N GLU A 134 17.80 -1.02 -19.49
CA GLU A 134 17.31 0.18 -18.79
C GLU A 134 16.49 -0.19 -17.55
N PRO A 135 16.71 0.42 -16.37
CA PRO A 135 15.91 0.14 -15.18
C PRO A 135 14.50 0.74 -15.29
N GLU A 136 13.49 -0.11 -15.12
CA GLU A 136 12.07 0.28 -15.13
C GLU A 136 11.60 0.79 -13.76
N VAL A 137 11.98 0.08 -12.69
CA VAL A 137 11.51 0.31 -11.32
C VAL A 137 12.66 0.57 -10.35
N VAL A 138 12.34 1.25 -9.26
CA VAL A 138 13.20 1.34 -8.08
C VAL A 138 12.55 0.59 -6.91
N GLN A 139 13.37 -0.16 -6.18
CA GLN A 139 12.90 -1.06 -5.13
C GLN A 139 13.94 -1.29 -4.04
N MET A 140 13.49 -1.85 -2.92
CA MET A 140 14.32 -2.36 -1.84
C MET A 140 14.13 -3.88 -1.75
N ARG A 141 15.08 -4.64 -2.30
CA ARG A 141 14.95 -6.10 -2.51
C ARG A 141 15.54 -6.88 -1.34
N GLY A 142 14.83 -7.90 -0.87
CA GLY A 142 15.36 -8.87 0.08
C GLY A 142 15.78 -10.15 -0.64
N GLY A 143 17.02 -10.61 -0.48
CA GLY A 143 17.50 -11.82 -1.15
C GLY A 143 19.01 -11.98 -1.10
N LYS A 144 19.62 -12.37 -2.24
CA LYS A 144 21.07 -12.38 -2.45
C LYS A 144 21.66 -10.96 -2.52
N GLN A 145 20.94 -10.05 -3.18
CA GLN A 145 21.14 -8.61 -3.05
C GLN A 145 20.20 -8.10 -1.95
N GLN A 146 20.74 -7.35 -1.00
CA GLN A 146 20.03 -6.83 0.17
C GLN A 146 20.18 -5.32 0.22
N SER A 147 19.73 -4.64 -0.84
CA SER A 147 19.91 -3.21 -1.01
C SER A 147 18.75 -2.53 -1.73
N SER A 148 18.80 -1.19 -1.76
CA SER A 148 18.15 -0.41 -2.81
C SER A 148 18.70 -0.83 -4.18
N LEU A 149 17.84 -0.86 -5.20
CA LEU A 149 18.20 -1.26 -6.55
C LEU A 149 17.20 -0.68 -7.57
N SER A 150 17.74 -0.28 -8.72
CA SER A 150 17.01 0.07 -9.94
C SER A 150 17.15 -1.06 -10.95
N GLY A 151 16.04 -1.58 -11.49
CA GLY A 151 16.03 -2.80 -12.30
C GLY A 151 14.74 -2.99 -13.09
N PRO A 152 14.53 -4.15 -13.75
CA PRO A 152 13.34 -4.44 -14.54
C PRO A 152 12.16 -4.76 -13.61
N VAL A 153 10.93 -4.53 -14.06
CA VAL A 153 9.77 -5.02 -13.30
C VAL A 153 9.71 -6.55 -13.41
N GLN A 154 9.39 -7.22 -12.30
CA GLN A 154 9.31 -8.68 -12.25
C GLN A 154 7.97 -9.18 -12.79
N GLN A 155 7.92 -10.44 -13.20
CA GLN A 155 6.67 -11.10 -13.58
C GLN A 155 5.68 -11.13 -12.40
N GLY A 156 4.39 -11.07 -12.71
CA GLY A 156 3.30 -11.20 -11.73
C GLY A 156 2.22 -10.13 -11.86
N LEU A 157 1.22 -10.23 -10.97
CA LEU A 157 0.08 -9.31 -10.90
C LEU A 157 0.28 -8.23 -9.84
N TYR A 158 0.13 -6.98 -10.25
CA TYR A 158 0.32 -5.79 -9.42
C TYR A 158 -0.97 -4.98 -9.29
N LYS A 159 -1.24 -4.45 -8.10
CA LYS A 159 -2.12 -3.28 -7.91
C LYS A 159 -1.32 -2.01 -8.20
N VAL A 160 -1.87 -1.10 -8.98
CA VAL A 160 -1.19 0.17 -9.33
C VAL A 160 -1.93 1.35 -8.70
N TYR A 161 -1.19 2.21 -8.00
CA TYR A 161 -1.67 3.49 -7.47
C TYR A 161 -0.84 4.63 -8.05
N SER A 162 -1.49 5.61 -8.68
CA SER A 162 -0.85 6.82 -9.23
C SER A 162 -0.92 7.94 -8.20
N PRO A 163 0.14 8.75 -8.02
CA PRO A 163 -0.01 10.04 -7.36
C PRO A 163 -0.93 10.94 -8.19
N LYS A 164 -1.76 11.78 -7.53
CA LYS A 164 -2.59 12.78 -8.21
C LYS A 164 -1.78 13.96 -8.70
N ASP A 165 -0.77 14.35 -7.93
CA ASP A 165 0.25 15.31 -8.35
C ASP A 165 1.37 14.59 -9.11
N LYS A 166 1.47 14.85 -10.42
CA LYS A 166 2.54 14.31 -11.27
C LYS A 166 3.94 14.76 -10.79
N ASN A 167 4.07 16.00 -10.30
CA ASN A 167 5.34 16.55 -9.84
C ASN A 167 5.87 15.73 -8.66
N LEU A 168 5.02 15.47 -7.66
CA LEU A 168 5.33 14.57 -6.55
C LEU A 168 5.81 13.18 -7.02
N GLY A 169 5.15 12.59 -8.02
CA GLY A 169 5.55 11.30 -8.61
C GLY A 169 6.91 11.33 -9.31
N ASP A 170 7.14 12.34 -10.15
CA ASP A 170 8.41 12.55 -10.86
C ASP A 170 9.59 12.71 -9.87
N TRP A 171 9.42 13.54 -8.84
CA TRP A 171 10.44 13.74 -7.80
C TRP A 171 10.67 12.47 -6.97
N ALA A 172 9.61 11.74 -6.59
CA ALA A 172 9.75 10.49 -5.84
C ALA A 172 10.53 9.43 -6.64
N ALA A 173 10.20 9.27 -7.92
CA ALA A 173 10.94 8.40 -8.84
C ALA A 173 12.42 8.77 -8.93
N GLN A 174 12.73 10.05 -9.12
CA GLN A 174 14.10 10.54 -9.26
C GLN A 174 14.93 10.38 -7.97
N ILE A 175 14.35 10.67 -6.81
CA ILE A 175 14.96 10.42 -5.49
C ILE A 175 15.23 8.93 -5.30
N GLY A 176 14.24 8.07 -5.61
CA GLY A 176 14.38 6.62 -5.54
C GLY A 176 15.47 6.06 -6.46
N GLN A 177 15.68 6.66 -7.64
CA GLN A 177 16.80 6.32 -8.54
C GLN A 177 18.15 6.71 -7.92
N MET A 178 18.28 7.94 -7.38
CA MET A 178 19.52 8.39 -6.74
C MET A 178 19.90 7.52 -5.53
N TRP A 179 18.92 7.19 -4.68
CA TRP A 179 19.09 6.31 -3.52
C TRP A 179 19.38 4.84 -3.88
N SER A 180 19.12 4.43 -5.13
CA SER A 180 19.42 3.09 -5.64
C SER A 180 20.75 3.00 -6.37
N ALA A 181 21.28 4.11 -6.89
CA ALA A 181 22.48 4.14 -7.74
C ALA A 181 23.70 3.49 -7.08
N ASP A 182 23.98 3.81 -5.82
CA ASP A 182 25.15 3.27 -5.10
C ASP A 182 24.86 1.92 -4.40
N LYS A 183 23.59 1.44 -4.39
CA LYS A 183 23.14 0.19 -3.72
C LYS A 183 23.54 0.12 -2.23
N LYS A 184 23.68 1.27 -1.56
CA LYS A 184 24.22 1.40 -0.19
C LYS A 184 23.20 1.31 0.95
N ILE A 185 21.90 1.44 0.70
CA ILE A 185 20.88 1.33 1.75
C ILE A 185 20.62 -0.17 1.99
N PRO A 186 20.93 -0.74 3.16
CA PRO A 186 20.81 -2.19 3.37
C PRO A 186 19.35 -2.64 3.60
N TYR A 187 19.01 -3.86 3.21
CA TYR A 187 17.70 -4.43 3.50
C TYR A 187 17.58 -4.82 4.98
N SER A 188 16.59 -4.28 5.69
CA SER A 188 16.33 -4.57 7.09
C SER A 188 15.19 -5.56 7.27
N LYS A 189 15.53 -6.85 7.35
CA LYS A 189 14.57 -7.94 7.67
C LYS A 189 13.86 -7.69 9.01
N LEU A 190 14.58 -7.17 10.00
CA LEU A 190 14.04 -6.85 11.32
C LEU A 190 12.98 -5.73 11.23
N LYS A 191 13.27 -4.60 10.57
CA LYS A 191 12.26 -3.55 10.36
C LYS A 191 11.07 -4.06 9.55
N CYS A 192 11.31 -4.88 8.52
CA CYS A 192 10.25 -5.49 7.71
C CYS A 192 9.27 -6.30 8.57
N VAL A 193 9.76 -7.23 9.40
CA VAL A 193 8.91 -8.04 10.29
C VAL A 193 8.20 -7.17 11.34
N LEU A 194 8.92 -6.22 11.96
CA LEU A 194 8.33 -5.32 12.95
C LEU A 194 7.26 -4.38 12.36
N SER A 195 7.34 -3.98 11.09
CA SER A 195 6.35 -3.13 10.43
C SER A 195 4.94 -3.76 10.36
N VAL A 196 4.86 -5.09 10.40
CA VAL A 196 3.59 -5.83 10.41
C VAL A 196 2.84 -5.61 11.72
N VAL A 197 3.56 -5.52 12.84
CA VAL A 197 2.98 -5.39 14.20
C VAL A 197 3.02 -3.96 14.77
N ARG A 198 3.89 -3.08 14.24
CA ARG A 198 3.99 -1.68 14.68
C ARG A 198 2.81 -0.83 14.22
N ASN A 199 2.48 0.19 15.01
CA ASN A 199 1.52 1.22 14.62
C ASN A 199 2.19 2.22 13.66
N SER A 200 1.62 2.39 12.47
CA SER A 200 2.09 3.25 11.39
C SER A 200 1.60 4.71 11.46
N GLY A 201 0.80 5.08 12.47
CA GLY A 201 0.27 6.44 12.60
C GLY A 201 1.38 7.48 12.75
N PHE A 202 1.25 8.61 12.06
CA PHE A 202 2.21 9.72 12.04
C PHE A 202 2.26 10.49 13.37
N LYS A 203 2.91 9.89 14.36
CA LYS A 203 3.27 10.53 15.62
C LYS A 203 4.44 11.51 15.40
N SER A 204 4.82 12.24 16.46
CA SER A 204 5.97 13.17 16.43
C SER A 204 7.25 12.57 15.81
N GLY A 205 7.56 11.30 16.12
CA GLY A 205 8.68 10.58 15.50
C GLY A 205 8.54 10.35 13.99
N GLY A 206 7.33 10.10 13.48
CA GLY A 206 7.08 9.93 12.05
C GLY A 206 7.38 11.21 11.27
N LYS A 207 6.92 12.37 11.78
CA LYS A 207 7.23 13.68 11.18
C LYS A 207 8.74 13.95 11.12
N ALA A 208 9.46 13.69 12.23
CA ALA A 208 10.91 13.86 12.27
C ALA A 208 11.65 12.93 11.30
N SER A 209 11.18 11.68 11.13
CA SER A 209 11.72 10.74 10.13
C SER A 209 11.52 11.26 8.70
N SER A 210 10.33 11.77 8.35
CA SER A 210 10.06 12.33 7.03
C SER A 210 10.87 13.60 6.74
N GLU A 211 11.04 14.47 7.74
CA GLU A 211 11.90 15.66 7.63
C GLU A 211 13.37 15.27 7.39
N LYS A 212 13.85 14.20 8.05
CA LYS A 212 15.18 13.63 7.79
C LYS A 212 15.33 13.10 6.36
N TYR A 213 14.30 12.46 5.80
CA TYR A 213 14.35 11.98 4.40
C TYR A 213 14.44 13.13 3.40
N GLY A 214 13.67 14.20 3.61
CA GLY A 214 13.73 15.42 2.78
C GLY A 214 15.13 16.02 2.71
N ALA A 215 15.83 16.10 3.85
CA ALA A 215 17.21 16.59 3.90
C ALA A 215 18.24 15.77 3.09
N GLN A 216 17.89 14.54 2.68
CA GLN A 216 18.78 13.58 2.01
C GLN A 216 18.26 13.17 0.61
N ALA A 217 17.28 13.89 0.08
CA ALA A 217 16.60 13.59 -1.18
C ALA A 217 17.56 13.34 -2.35
N PHE A 218 18.64 14.12 -2.44
CA PHE A 218 19.61 14.05 -3.54
C PHE A 218 21.00 13.55 -3.09
N GLU A 219 21.06 12.84 -1.96
CA GLU A 219 22.26 12.08 -1.57
C GLU A 219 22.22 10.69 -2.21
N ASN A 220 23.27 10.29 -2.95
CA ASN A 220 23.39 8.90 -3.45
C ASN A 220 23.58 7.87 -2.32
N SER A 221 23.87 8.33 -1.10
CA SER A 221 24.20 7.52 0.08
C SER A 221 23.43 8.03 1.32
N PRO A 222 22.09 8.07 1.30
CA PRO A 222 21.32 8.65 2.39
C PRO A 222 21.50 7.84 3.68
N ARG A 223 21.45 8.53 4.82
CA ARG A 223 21.70 7.98 6.17
C ARG A 223 20.49 7.21 6.72
N ILE A 224 19.93 6.33 5.90
CA ILE A 224 18.86 5.40 6.23
C ILE A 224 19.51 4.13 6.79
N SER A 225 19.25 3.82 8.07
CA SER A 225 19.84 2.68 8.81
C SER A 225 19.21 1.32 8.44
N GLY A 226 19.06 1.12 7.13
CA GLY A 226 18.35 0.02 6.50
C GLY A 226 16.84 0.24 6.38
N ALA A 227 16.29 -0.32 5.32
CA ALA A 227 14.88 -0.19 4.92
C ALA A 227 14.32 -1.51 4.36
N PHE A 228 13.03 -1.52 4.06
CA PHE A 228 12.34 -2.60 3.34
C PHE A 228 11.44 -1.98 2.26
N CYS A 229 10.81 -2.79 1.41
CA CYS A 229 10.10 -2.35 0.20
C CYS A 229 9.17 -1.14 0.38
N SER A 230 8.17 -1.24 1.27
CA SER A 230 7.20 -0.16 1.51
C SER A 230 7.81 1.04 2.25
N HIS A 231 8.78 0.81 3.15
CA HIS A 231 9.53 1.89 3.79
C HIS A 231 10.31 2.71 2.76
N PHE A 232 11.02 2.06 1.84
CA PHE A 232 11.81 2.74 0.81
C PHE A 232 10.94 3.61 -0.11
N VAL A 233 9.84 3.07 -0.62
CA VAL A 233 8.89 3.80 -1.49
C VAL A 233 8.29 5.00 -0.73
N LEU A 234 7.79 4.81 0.49
CA LEU A 234 7.22 5.89 1.29
C LEU A 234 8.25 6.96 1.68
N ALA A 235 9.48 6.56 1.99
CA ALA A 235 10.55 7.50 2.33
C ALA A 235 10.93 8.39 1.14
N ALA A 236 10.97 7.83 -0.09
CA ALA A 236 11.23 8.61 -1.30
C ALA A 236 10.09 9.60 -1.57
N TYR A 237 8.83 9.17 -1.43
CA TYR A 237 7.66 10.06 -1.52
C TYR A 237 7.62 11.16 -0.45
N GLN A 238 8.02 10.85 0.78
CA GLN A 238 8.10 11.84 1.87
C GLN A 238 9.25 12.82 1.66
N ALA A 239 10.37 12.36 1.09
CA ALA A 239 11.46 13.25 0.66
C ALA A 239 10.99 14.18 -0.47
N ALA A 240 10.32 13.64 -1.49
CA ALA A 240 9.75 14.41 -2.60
C ALA A 240 8.77 15.48 -2.12
N ALA A 241 7.77 15.10 -1.31
CA ALA A 241 6.80 16.03 -0.75
C ALA A 241 7.47 17.16 0.05
N LYS A 242 8.51 16.84 0.83
CA LYS A 242 9.28 17.85 1.58
C LYS A 242 10.06 18.80 0.67
N GLN A 243 10.62 18.32 -0.45
CA GLN A 243 11.36 19.14 -1.41
C GLN A 243 10.45 20.09 -2.19
N ILE A 244 9.25 19.65 -2.59
CA ILE A 244 8.29 20.49 -3.34
C ILE A 244 7.34 21.30 -2.46
N GLY A 245 7.48 21.22 -1.13
CA GLY A 245 6.62 21.95 -0.19
C GLY A 245 5.20 21.37 0.01
N THR A 246 4.93 20.17 -0.52
CA THR A 246 3.63 19.50 -0.37
C THR A 246 3.42 18.98 1.07
N PRO A 247 2.30 19.29 1.74
CA PRO A 247 2.01 18.79 3.08
C PRO A 247 1.86 17.26 3.12
N PHE A 248 2.31 16.63 4.21
CA PHE A 248 2.07 15.20 4.45
C PHE A 248 0.58 14.94 4.75
N LYS A 249 -0.15 14.46 3.75
CA LYS A 249 -1.57 14.07 3.81
C LYS A 249 -1.76 12.60 3.43
N GLY A 250 -2.98 12.09 3.57
CA GLY A 250 -3.37 10.77 3.06
C GLY A 250 -2.38 9.65 3.39
N ALA A 251 -1.97 8.90 2.38
CA ALA A 251 -1.00 7.81 2.48
C ALA A 251 0.43 8.26 2.83
N LEU A 252 0.77 9.55 2.66
CA LEU A 252 2.07 10.10 3.08
C LEU A 252 2.13 10.42 4.58
N LYS A 253 0.97 10.57 5.25
CA LYS A 253 0.88 10.85 6.69
C LYS A 253 0.96 9.56 7.51
N VAL A 254 2.05 8.81 7.32
CA VAL A 254 2.36 7.55 8.03
C VAL A 254 3.85 7.47 8.37
N ASP A 255 4.21 6.76 9.44
CA ASP A 255 5.61 6.42 9.72
C ASP A 255 6.08 5.34 8.73
N ALA A 256 6.95 5.72 7.80
CA ALA A 256 7.45 4.83 6.76
C ALA A 256 8.20 3.61 7.34
N GLU A 257 8.88 3.74 8.49
CA GLU A 257 9.59 2.62 9.13
C GLU A 257 8.63 1.59 9.77
N ALA A 258 7.37 1.98 9.99
CA ALA A 258 6.33 1.17 10.62
C ALA A 258 5.20 0.75 9.66
N THR A 259 5.33 1.05 8.37
CA THR A 259 4.29 0.81 7.35
C THR A 259 4.65 -0.38 6.47
N SER A 260 4.07 -1.55 6.77
CA SER A 260 4.17 -2.75 5.93
C SER A 260 3.41 -2.59 4.60
N VAL A 261 3.65 -3.48 3.63
CA VAL A 261 3.00 -3.45 2.29
C VAL A 261 1.47 -3.44 2.38
N ARG A 262 0.88 -4.35 3.17
CA ARG A 262 -0.56 -4.37 3.47
C ARG A 262 -1.06 -3.06 4.09
N THR A 263 -0.25 -2.40 4.90
CA THR A 263 -0.59 -1.12 5.52
C THR A 263 -0.52 0.04 4.52
N LEU A 264 0.49 0.03 3.63
CA LEU A 264 0.58 0.98 2.53
C LEU A 264 -0.68 0.92 1.65
N GLU A 265 -1.10 -0.28 1.22
CA GLU A 265 -2.34 -0.43 0.44
C GLU A 265 -3.60 -0.02 1.23
N HIS A 266 -3.66 -0.32 2.53
CA HIS A 266 -4.75 0.17 3.38
C HIS A 266 -4.84 1.70 3.43
N SER A 267 -3.70 2.38 3.51
CA SER A 267 -3.63 3.84 3.50
C SER A 267 -3.98 4.41 2.12
N LEU A 268 -3.45 3.83 1.04
CA LEU A 268 -3.74 4.25 -0.34
C LEU A 268 -5.23 4.11 -0.68
N LYS A 269 -5.89 3.02 -0.26
CA LYS A 269 -7.35 2.83 -0.43
C LYS A 269 -8.24 3.78 0.36
N LYS A 270 -7.67 4.48 1.34
CA LYS A 270 -8.33 5.49 2.16
C LYS A 270 -7.90 6.91 1.78
N ASP A 271 -6.98 7.05 0.83
CA ASP A 271 -6.48 8.33 0.39
C ASP A 271 -7.38 8.87 -0.71
N ASP A 272 -8.10 9.94 -0.41
CA ASP A 272 -8.93 10.69 -1.34
C ASP A 272 -8.18 11.92 -1.91
N GLU A 273 -7.06 12.32 -1.30
CA GLU A 273 -6.30 13.53 -1.64
C GLU A 273 -5.02 13.27 -2.46
N GLY A 274 -4.26 12.22 -2.14
CA GLY A 274 -2.88 12.04 -2.60
C GLY A 274 -2.68 11.07 -3.77
N PHE A 275 -3.44 9.97 -3.80
CA PHE A 275 -3.27 8.88 -4.77
C PHE A 275 -4.61 8.37 -5.29
N ASP A 276 -4.64 7.89 -6.53
CA ASP A 276 -5.78 7.18 -7.11
C ASP A 276 -5.41 5.73 -7.43
N PHE A 277 -6.35 4.80 -7.24
CA PHE A 277 -6.19 3.43 -7.72
C PHE A 277 -6.34 3.42 -9.25
N LYS A 278 -5.28 3.05 -9.95
CA LYS A 278 -5.16 3.14 -11.41
C LYS A 278 -5.68 1.89 -12.13
N GLY A 279 -5.61 0.73 -11.47
CA GLY A 279 -6.00 -0.56 -12.05
C GLY A 279 -5.03 -1.69 -11.68
N TYR A 280 -5.11 -2.78 -12.43
CA TYR A 280 -4.24 -3.96 -12.28
C TYR A 280 -3.27 -4.06 -13.44
N LEU A 281 -2.00 -4.32 -13.16
CA LEU A 281 -0.96 -4.55 -14.16
C LEU A 281 -0.52 -6.00 -14.05
N LYS A 282 -0.63 -6.77 -15.13
CA LYS A 282 -0.01 -8.10 -15.24
C LYS A 282 1.26 -7.96 -16.06
N ILE A 283 2.37 -8.47 -15.54
CA ILE A 283 3.64 -8.62 -16.27
C ILE A 283 3.80 -10.10 -16.56
N GLU A 284 3.73 -10.48 -17.82
CA GLU A 284 3.99 -11.86 -18.27
C GLU A 284 5.51 -12.12 -18.32
N PRO A 285 5.97 -13.38 -18.32
CA PRO A 285 7.41 -13.70 -18.41
C PRO A 285 8.11 -13.08 -19.62
N GLU A 286 7.43 -12.95 -20.75
CA GLU A 286 7.89 -12.32 -21.99
C GLU A 286 7.97 -10.78 -21.92
N ASP A 287 7.24 -10.13 -21.00
CA ASP A 287 7.32 -8.69 -20.77
C ASP A 287 8.56 -8.28 -19.94
N VAL A 288 9.25 -9.24 -19.31
CA VAL A 288 10.42 -8.99 -18.46
C VAL A 288 11.66 -8.75 -19.34
N ILE A 289 12.06 -7.49 -19.46
CA ILE A 289 13.07 -7.02 -20.41
C ILE A 289 14.48 -7.62 -20.22
N TYR A 290 14.84 -8.03 -19.00
CA TYR A 290 16.04 -8.81 -18.70
C TYR A 290 15.91 -9.47 -17.32
N LYS A 291 16.73 -10.50 -17.05
CA LYS A 291 16.81 -11.16 -15.74
C LYS A 291 17.96 -10.57 -14.91
N GLU A 292 17.71 -10.41 -13.61
CA GLU A 292 18.71 -10.10 -12.56
C GLU A 292 19.37 -11.38 -12.00
#